data_AF-A0A835IKQ3-F1
#
_entry.id   AF-A0A835IKQ3-F1
#
_cell.length_a   1.000
_cell.length_b   1.000
_cell.length_c   1.000
_cell.angle_alpha   90.00
_cell.angle_beta   90.00
_cell.angle_gamma   90.00
#
_symmetry.space_group_name_H-M   'P 1'
#
loop_
_entity.id
_entity.type
_entity.pdbx_description
1 polymer ?
#
loop_
_entity_poly.entity_id
_entity_poly.type
_entity_poly.pdbx_seq_one_letter_code
_entity_poly.pdbx_strand_id
1 'polypeptide(L)'
;MRCIFWNIRGIANERSQIRLSKLINKWDPDIVGIAEPKIQPNDIPINFLHSLGMSTAFFSNPGTDPNRVPNIWLIWKASLPSPTMVYFSNQHIIVEIENVLITIVHAHCIAIQRRQLWLEQSNINPLNLPWMIMGDFNAYLSISKKKGGNNPSSSAMNDFRNFISNNQMMEVPSSGYQLTWWNKQVGRICSHHSPLLGGNLTISQPKNRPFKFFNMWCTHPTFRDTVFESWQIPHQENSIFILMQKLKRLKGVLKKWNKDTFGNIKVKVEDETKKLE
;
A
#
# COMPACT_ATOMS: atom_id res chain seq x y z
N MET A 1 -1.43 -15.96 -12.45
CA MET A 1 -1.16 -16.10 -11.01
C MET A 1 -2.39 -15.67 -10.20
N ARG A 2 -2.85 -16.51 -9.28
CA ARG A 2 -3.97 -16.25 -8.36
C ARG A 2 -3.42 -16.04 -6.96
N CYS A 3 -3.82 -14.96 -6.31
CA CYS A 3 -3.33 -14.63 -4.98
C CYS A 3 -4.51 -14.47 -4.02
N ILE A 4 -4.35 -14.96 -2.79
CA ILE A 4 -5.31 -14.77 -1.70
C ILE A 4 -4.61 -14.07 -0.55
N PHE A 5 -5.31 -13.12 0.07
CA PHE A 5 -4.95 -12.59 1.37
C PHE A 5 -6.06 -12.88 2.37
N TRP A 6 -5.70 -13.34 3.57
CA TRP A 6 -6.66 -13.51 4.65
C TRP A 6 -6.08 -13.15 6.02
N ASN A 7 -6.68 -12.15 6.68
CA ASN A 7 -6.49 -11.93 8.11
C ASN A 7 -7.28 -13.00 8.88
N ILE A 8 -6.60 -14.05 9.33
CA ILE A 8 -7.19 -15.26 9.91
C ILE A 8 -7.47 -15.13 11.42
N ARG A 9 -6.78 -14.21 12.11
CA ARG A 9 -6.91 -13.95 13.55
C ARG A 9 -6.68 -15.16 14.46
N GLY A 10 -5.84 -16.09 14.03
CA GLY A 10 -5.49 -17.33 14.72
C GLY A 10 -5.73 -18.56 13.85
N ILE A 11 -4.66 -19.26 13.47
CA ILE A 11 -4.70 -20.49 12.66
C ILE A 11 -4.60 -21.78 13.49
N ALA A 12 -4.25 -21.69 14.78
CA ALA A 12 -4.09 -22.86 15.65
C ALA A 12 -5.37 -23.70 15.79
N ASN A 13 -6.54 -23.08 15.69
CA ASN A 13 -7.80 -23.78 15.88
C ASN A 13 -8.26 -24.48 14.59
N GLU A 14 -8.84 -25.67 14.76
CA GLU A 14 -9.31 -26.53 13.67
C GLU A 14 -10.31 -25.83 12.74
N ARG A 15 -11.19 -24.98 13.30
CA ARG A 15 -12.19 -24.24 12.51
C ARG A 15 -11.54 -23.27 11.51
N SER A 16 -10.49 -22.58 11.92
CA SER A 16 -9.70 -21.69 11.05
C SER A 16 -8.99 -22.48 9.97
N GLN A 17 -8.39 -23.63 10.32
CA GLN A 17 -7.72 -24.52 9.38
C GLN A 17 -8.69 -25.06 8.33
N ILE A 18 -9.84 -25.61 8.74
CA ILE A 18 -10.89 -26.08 7.82
C ILE A 18 -11.34 -24.98 6.87
N ARG A 19 -11.51 -23.74 7.36
CA ARG A 19 -11.90 -22.60 6.52
C ARG A 19 -10.79 -22.23 5.53
N LEU A 20 -9.53 -22.27 5.95
CA LEU A 20 -8.39 -22.04 5.06
C LEU A 20 -8.35 -23.11 3.97
N SER A 21 -8.51 -24.39 4.33
CA SER A 21 -8.59 -25.49 3.37
C SER A 21 -9.73 -25.30 2.37
N LYS A 22 -10.93 -24.91 2.83
CA LYS A 22 -12.05 -24.62 1.92
C LYS A 22 -11.74 -23.47 0.96
N LEU A 23 -11.05 -22.42 1.41
CA LEU A 23 -10.67 -21.29 0.56
C LEU A 23 -9.62 -21.70 -0.47
N ILE A 24 -8.57 -22.39 -0.04
CA ILE A 24 -7.50 -22.86 -0.92
C ILE A 24 -8.04 -23.85 -1.93
N ASN A 25 -8.81 -24.85 -1.52
CA ASN A 25 -9.38 -25.84 -2.44
C ASN A 25 -10.39 -25.23 -3.43
N LYS A 26 -11.13 -24.19 -3.02
CA LYS A 26 -12.12 -23.53 -3.87
C LYS A 26 -11.47 -22.66 -4.96
N TRP A 27 -10.44 -21.91 -4.60
CA TRP A 27 -9.87 -20.89 -5.48
C TRP A 27 -8.53 -21.29 -6.10
N ASP A 28 -7.90 -22.33 -5.54
CA ASP A 28 -6.62 -22.90 -5.94
C ASP A 28 -5.52 -21.84 -6.14
N PRO A 29 -5.23 -21.03 -5.11
CA PRO A 29 -4.29 -19.91 -5.21
C PRO A 29 -2.84 -20.38 -5.40
N ASP A 30 -2.07 -19.55 -6.09
CA ASP A 30 -0.64 -19.68 -6.31
C ASP A 30 0.15 -19.11 -5.11
N ILE A 31 -0.29 -17.96 -4.59
CA ILE A 31 0.28 -17.29 -3.41
C ILE A 31 -0.82 -17.04 -2.37
N VAL A 32 -0.53 -17.32 -1.10
CA VAL A 32 -1.43 -17.04 0.02
C VAL A 32 -0.70 -16.22 1.08
N GLY A 33 -1.17 -14.99 1.28
CA GLY A 33 -0.81 -14.13 2.41
C GLY A 33 -1.75 -14.33 3.58
N ILE A 34 -1.21 -14.56 4.77
CA ILE A 34 -1.97 -14.76 6.00
C ILE A 34 -1.56 -13.67 7.00
N ALA A 35 -2.53 -12.95 7.56
CA ALA A 35 -2.29 -11.99 8.64
C ALA A 35 -2.87 -12.51 9.97
N GLU A 36 -2.22 -12.14 11.07
CA GLU A 36 -2.53 -12.57 12.44
C GLU A 36 -2.67 -14.11 12.59
N PRO A 37 -1.67 -14.93 12.18
CA PRO A 37 -1.73 -16.39 12.36
C PRO A 37 -1.67 -16.81 13.86
N LYS A 38 -1.04 -16.00 14.71
CA LYS A 38 -0.93 -16.17 16.18
C LYS A 38 -0.21 -17.45 16.65
N ILE A 39 0.55 -18.11 15.78
CA ILE A 39 1.50 -19.18 16.14
C ILE A 39 2.79 -19.01 15.34
N GLN A 40 3.85 -19.76 15.67
CA GLN A 40 5.06 -19.79 14.85
C GLN A 40 4.83 -20.63 13.58
N PRO A 41 5.53 -20.34 12.46
CA PRO A 41 5.44 -21.16 11.25
C PRO A 41 5.71 -22.64 11.51
N ASN A 42 6.63 -22.95 12.42
CA ASN A 42 6.98 -24.34 12.77
C ASN A 42 5.90 -25.05 13.58
N ASP A 43 4.93 -24.33 14.16
CA ASP A 43 3.85 -24.90 14.96
C ASP A 43 2.70 -25.41 14.09
N ILE A 44 2.64 -25.04 12.80
CA ILE A 44 1.61 -25.55 11.88
C ILE A 44 2.00 -26.97 11.45
N PRO A 45 1.06 -27.94 11.45
CA PRO A 45 1.39 -29.29 11.00
C PRO A 45 1.83 -29.31 9.53
N ILE A 46 2.98 -29.90 9.24
CA ILE A 46 3.49 -30.04 7.86
C ILE A 46 2.50 -30.80 6.96
N ASN A 47 1.87 -31.85 7.50
CA ASN A 47 0.84 -32.63 6.78
C ASN A 47 -0.38 -31.79 6.39
N PHE A 48 -0.71 -30.76 7.19
CA PHE A 48 -1.77 -29.82 6.84
C PHE A 48 -1.40 -29.04 5.58
N LEU A 49 -0.18 -28.52 5.46
CA LEU A 49 0.28 -27.80 4.25
C LEU A 49 0.34 -28.70 3.02
N HIS A 50 0.83 -29.94 3.18
CA HIS A 50 0.82 -30.92 2.09
C HIS A 50 -0.60 -31.22 1.61
N SER A 51 -1.56 -31.36 2.53
CA SER A 51 -2.98 -31.57 2.17
C SER A 51 -3.58 -30.40 1.38
N LEU A 52 -3.00 -29.20 1.50
CA LEU A 52 -3.39 -28.00 0.76
C LEU A 52 -2.66 -27.85 -0.58
N GLY A 53 -1.68 -28.71 -0.89
CA GLY A 53 -0.81 -28.55 -2.05
C GLY A 53 0.15 -27.36 -1.94
N MET A 54 0.41 -26.88 -0.72
CA MET A 54 1.28 -25.73 -0.46
C MET A 54 2.69 -26.18 -0.08
N SER A 55 3.65 -25.30 -0.36
CA SER A 55 5.03 -25.45 0.09
C SER A 55 5.10 -25.54 1.61
N THR A 56 6.05 -26.32 2.12
CA THR A 56 6.38 -26.40 3.55
C THR A 56 7.29 -25.26 4.00
N ALA A 57 7.88 -24.52 3.06
CA ALA A 57 8.64 -23.31 3.34
C ALA A 57 7.72 -22.10 3.50
N PHE A 58 8.13 -21.18 4.38
CA PHE A 58 7.39 -19.98 4.72
C PHE A 58 8.28 -18.76 4.57
N PHE A 59 7.65 -17.66 4.18
CA PHE A 59 8.14 -16.35 4.52
C PHE A 59 7.28 -15.77 5.63
N SER A 60 7.93 -15.26 6.67
CA SER A 60 7.27 -14.55 7.75
C SER A 60 8.03 -13.26 8.03
N ASN A 61 7.33 -12.26 8.55
CA ASN A 61 8.03 -11.08 9.03
C ASN A 61 8.70 -11.42 10.37
N PRO A 62 9.97 -11.05 10.57
CA PRO A 62 10.62 -11.33 11.84
C PRO A 62 9.99 -10.50 12.94
N GLY A 63 9.81 -11.15 14.08
CA GLY A 63 9.73 -10.43 15.33
C GLY A 63 11.11 -9.88 15.67
N THR A 64 11.16 -8.66 16.21
CA THR A 64 12.37 -8.12 16.87
C THR A 64 12.78 -8.93 18.11
N ASP A 65 11.95 -9.89 18.53
CA ASP A 65 12.13 -10.79 19.67
C ASP A 65 11.93 -12.22 19.17
N PRO A 66 12.85 -13.16 19.42
CA PRO A 66 12.72 -14.58 19.06
C PRO A 66 11.43 -15.24 19.59
N ASN A 67 10.89 -14.74 20.70
CA ASN A 67 9.66 -15.22 21.30
C ASN A 67 8.40 -14.57 20.71
N ARG A 68 8.57 -13.56 19.84
CA ARG A 68 7.45 -12.86 19.23
C ARG A 68 6.92 -13.65 18.03
N VAL A 69 5.64 -13.94 18.10
CA VAL A 69 4.89 -14.58 17.03
C VAL A 69 4.81 -13.66 15.79
N PRO A 70 5.19 -14.14 14.59
CA PRO A 70 5.05 -13.39 13.36
C PRO A 70 3.61 -12.99 13.09
N ASN A 71 3.45 -11.83 12.46
CA ASN A 71 2.14 -11.26 12.20
C ASN A 71 1.67 -11.47 10.76
N ILE A 72 2.60 -11.76 9.85
CA ILE A 72 2.34 -11.99 8.44
C ILE A 72 3.08 -13.26 8.04
N TRP A 73 2.37 -14.17 7.38
CA TRP A 73 2.95 -15.28 6.65
C TRP A 73 2.66 -15.14 5.17
N LEU A 74 3.56 -15.64 4.35
CA LEU A 74 3.39 -15.88 2.93
C LEU A 74 3.78 -17.32 2.65
N ILE A 75 2.82 -18.07 2.12
CA ILE A 75 3.00 -19.42 1.60
C ILE A 75 2.65 -19.44 0.11
N TRP A 76 3.24 -20.37 -0.61
CA TRP A 76 3.05 -20.52 -2.05
C TRP A 76 2.78 -21.97 -2.42
N LYS A 77 2.18 -22.18 -3.59
CA LYS A 77 1.86 -23.49 -4.12
C LYS A 77 3.13 -24.30 -4.34
N ALA A 78 3.13 -25.57 -3.96
CA ALA A 78 4.33 -26.42 -4.03
C ALA A 78 4.82 -26.66 -5.48
N SER A 79 3.94 -26.48 -6.47
CA SER A 79 4.28 -26.60 -7.89
C SER A 79 5.00 -25.36 -8.48
N LEU A 80 5.09 -24.26 -7.72
CA LEU A 80 5.74 -23.03 -8.17
C LEU A 80 7.21 -23.00 -7.75
N PRO A 81 8.07 -22.29 -8.51
CA PRO A 81 9.41 -21.97 -8.04
C PRO A 81 9.33 -21.20 -6.72
N SER A 82 10.33 -21.37 -5.86
CA SER A 82 10.41 -20.60 -4.62
C SER A 82 10.49 -19.10 -4.94
N PRO A 83 9.60 -18.27 -4.40
CA PRO A 83 9.74 -16.82 -4.50
C PRO A 83 11.05 -16.38 -3.84
N THR A 84 11.60 -15.26 -4.30
CA THR A 84 12.76 -14.62 -3.69
C THR A 84 12.29 -13.56 -2.71
N MET A 85 12.77 -13.61 -1.47
CA MET A 85 12.52 -12.55 -0.48
C MET A 85 13.25 -11.28 -0.91
N VAL A 86 12.49 -10.22 -1.22
CA VAL A 86 13.04 -8.90 -1.57
C VAL A 86 13.24 -8.07 -0.32
N TYR A 87 12.21 -7.98 0.52
CA TYR A 87 12.22 -7.17 1.72
C TYR A 87 11.10 -7.59 2.68
N PHE A 88 11.29 -7.36 3.97
CA PHE A 88 10.24 -7.52 4.97
C PHE A 88 10.31 -6.39 5.99
N SER A 89 9.19 -6.13 6.65
CA SER A 89 9.12 -5.28 7.84
C SER A 89 8.04 -5.78 8.79
N ASN A 90 7.84 -5.08 9.91
CA ASN A 90 6.76 -5.40 10.85
C ASN A 90 5.36 -5.32 10.22
N GLN A 91 5.20 -4.64 9.08
CA GLN A 91 3.91 -4.36 8.45
C GLN A 91 3.76 -4.95 7.04
N HIS A 92 4.80 -5.52 6.44
CA HIS A 92 4.69 -6.20 5.15
C HIS A 92 5.77 -7.25 4.89
N ILE A 93 5.52 -8.10 3.89
CA ILE A 93 6.51 -8.97 3.25
C ILE A 93 6.44 -8.71 1.75
N ILE A 94 7.60 -8.63 1.10
CA ILE A 94 7.74 -8.37 -0.33
C ILE A 94 8.57 -9.50 -0.92
N VAL A 95 7.97 -10.19 -1.89
CA VAL A 95 8.62 -11.25 -2.63
C VAL A 95 8.59 -10.94 -4.12
N GLU A 96 9.58 -11.46 -4.82
CA GLU A 96 9.61 -11.52 -6.26
C GLU A 96 9.36 -12.96 -6.70
N ILE A 97 8.42 -13.15 -7.62
CA ILE A 97 8.18 -14.42 -8.28
C ILE A 97 7.91 -14.16 -9.76
N GLU A 98 8.65 -14.84 -10.63
CA GLU A 98 8.48 -14.73 -12.10
C GLU A 98 8.52 -13.27 -12.61
N ASN A 99 9.47 -12.46 -12.12
CA ASN A 99 9.60 -11.02 -12.42
C ASN A 99 8.36 -10.17 -12.03
N VAL A 100 7.56 -10.63 -11.07
CA VAL A 100 6.44 -9.88 -10.49
C VAL A 100 6.68 -9.68 -9.00
N LEU A 101 6.53 -8.44 -8.54
CA LEU A 101 6.57 -8.12 -7.11
C LEU A 101 5.21 -8.35 -6.48
N ILE A 102 5.19 -9.08 -5.37
CA ILE A 102 4.01 -9.30 -4.56
C ILE A 102 4.31 -8.84 -3.14
N THR A 103 3.47 -7.95 -2.65
CA THR A 103 3.54 -7.44 -1.29
C THR A 103 2.29 -7.84 -0.50
N ILE A 104 2.52 -8.53 0.61
CA ILE A 104 1.49 -8.83 1.60
C ILE A 104 1.60 -7.81 2.73
N VAL A 105 0.53 -7.05 2.98
CA VAL A 105 0.48 -5.99 3.97
C VAL A 105 -0.43 -6.36 5.14
N HIS A 106 0.03 -6.10 6.34
CA HIS A 106 -0.83 -5.97 7.50
C HIS A 106 -0.39 -4.74 8.29
N ALA A 107 -1.01 -3.62 7.94
CA ALA A 107 -0.62 -2.31 8.40
C ALA A 107 -1.16 -2.03 9.81
N HIS A 108 -0.45 -1.17 10.54
CA HIS A 108 -0.87 -0.77 11.87
C HIS A 108 -2.17 0.03 11.86
N CYS A 109 -3.00 -0.10 12.90
CA CYS A 109 -4.26 0.66 13.01
C CYS A 109 -4.03 2.17 13.24
N ILE A 110 -2.90 2.54 13.84
CA ILE A 110 -2.48 3.93 14.10
C ILE A 110 -1.86 4.55 12.83
N ALA A 111 -2.41 5.67 12.39
CA ALA A 111 -2.03 6.34 11.14
C ALA A 111 -0.56 6.77 11.07
N ILE A 112 0.01 7.24 12.19
CA ILE A 112 1.41 7.68 12.26
C ILE A 112 2.35 6.52 11.97
N GLN A 113 2.11 5.35 12.58
CA GLN A 113 2.93 4.15 12.36
C GLN A 113 2.86 3.61 10.93
N ARG A 114 1.76 3.87 10.21
CA ARG A 114 1.63 3.51 8.78
C ARG A 114 2.47 4.39 7.85
N ARG A 115 2.93 5.57 8.29
CA ARG A 115 3.73 6.45 7.42
C ARG A 115 5.03 5.78 7.00
N GLN A 116 5.68 5.12 7.95
CA GLN A 116 6.89 4.33 7.70
C GLN A 116 6.65 3.26 6.63
N LEU A 117 5.54 2.50 6.74
CA LEU A 117 5.13 1.51 5.75
C LEU A 117 5.04 2.11 4.32
N TRP A 118 4.41 3.28 4.17
CA TRP A 118 4.29 3.94 2.87
C TRP A 118 5.62 4.42 2.30
N LEU A 119 6.52 4.89 3.17
CA LEU A 119 7.87 5.33 2.78
C LEU A 119 8.72 4.15 2.31
N GLU A 120 8.77 3.06 3.10
CA GLU A 120 9.49 1.83 2.76
C GLU A 120 9.05 1.28 1.40
N GLN A 121 7.74 1.15 1.19
CA GLN A 121 7.20 0.69 -0.08
C GLN A 121 7.57 1.62 -1.23
N SER A 122 7.50 2.94 -1.04
CA SER A 122 7.86 3.89 -2.10
C SER A 122 9.33 3.80 -2.53
N ASN A 123 10.22 3.37 -1.63
CA ASN A 123 11.63 3.17 -1.91
C ASN A 123 11.93 1.88 -2.69
N ILE A 124 10.98 0.94 -2.77
CA ILE A 124 11.10 -0.36 -3.46
C ILE A 124 10.61 -0.29 -4.91
N ASN A 125 9.91 0.79 -5.26
CA ASN A 125 9.47 1.09 -6.62
C ASN A 125 10.58 1.22 -7.71
N PRO A 126 11.89 1.46 -7.44
CA PRO A 126 12.88 1.53 -8.52
C PRO A 126 13.16 0.18 -9.22
N LEU A 127 12.64 -0.95 -8.71
CA LEU A 127 12.79 -2.26 -9.36
C LEU A 127 12.10 -2.35 -10.73
N ASN A 128 11.18 -1.43 -11.06
CA ASN A 128 10.48 -1.35 -12.35
C ASN A 128 9.71 -2.63 -12.77
N LEU A 129 9.43 -3.54 -11.85
CA LEU A 129 8.64 -4.74 -12.09
C LEU A 129 7.13 -4.47 -11.93
N PRO A 130 6.25 -5.24 -12.59
CA PRO A 130 4.84 -5.29 -12.23
C PRO A 130 4.67 -5.59 -10.74
N TRP A 131 3.83 -4.81 -10.06
CA TRP A 131 3.75 -4.83 -8.61
C TRP A 131 2.31 -4.94 -8.11
N MET A 132 2.03 -6.01 -7.37
CA MET A 132 0.77 -6.23 -6.69
C MET A 132 0.95 -6.08 -5.19
N ILE A 133 0.14 -5.22 -4.56
CA ILE A 133 0.09 -5.05 -3.11
C ILE A 133 -1.29 -5.46 -2.63
N MET A 134 -1.37 -6.42 -1.73
CA MET A 134 -2.63 -6.85 -1.12
C MET A 134 -2.48 -6.98 0.38
N GLY A 135 -3.59 -6.85 1.10
CA GLY A 135 -3.54 -6.96 2.54
C GLY A 135 -4.58 -6.16 3.27
N ASP A 136 -4.38 -6.09 4.58
CA ASP A 136 -5.11 -5.21 5.46
C ASP A 136 -4.31 -3.92 5.64
N PHE A 137 -4.68 -2.90 4.87
CA PHE A 137 -4.03 -1.60 4.91
C PHE A 137 -4.41 -0.74 6.13
N ASN A 138 -5.48 -1.11 6.87
CA ASN A 138 -6.03 -0.29 7.95
C ASN A 138 -6.22 1.21 7.59
N ALA A 139 -6.41 1.49 6.30
CA ALA A 139 -6.47 2.83 5.71
C ALA A 139 -7.61 2.91 4.70
N TYR A 140 -8.15 4.12 4.51
CA TYR A 140 -9.34 4.35 3.72
C TYR A 140 -9.07 5.37 2.61
N LEU A 141 -9.57 5.09 1.41
CA LEU A 141 -9.52 6.04 0.29
C LEU A 141 -10.59 7.11 0.35
N SER A 142 -11.69 6.85 1.05
CA SER A 142 -12.81 7.77 1.24
C SER A 142 -13.57 7.37 2.51
N ILE A 143 -14.31 8.32 3.07
CA ILE A 143 -15.19 8.05 4.22
C ILE A 143 -16.25 7.01 3.83
N SER A 144 -16.72 7.05 2.58
CA SER A 144 -17.70 6.07 2.06
C SER A 144 -17.23 4.62 2.11
N LYS A 145 -15.91 4.36 2.21
CA LYS A 145 -15.33 3.02 2.36
C LYS A 145 -15.37 2.52 3.81
N LYS A 146 -15.97 3.29 4.72
CA LYS A 146 -16.23 2.91 6.11
C LYS A 146 -17.69 3.17 6.44
N LYS A 147 -18.36 2.17 7.03
CA LYS A 147 -19.66 2.35 7.67
C LYS A 147 -19.46 2.26 9.18
N GLY A 148 -20.14 3.12 9.95
CA GLY A 148 -20.12 3.11 11.42
C GLY A 148 -18.84 3.63 12.09
N GLY A 149 -18.95 3.93 13.39
CA GLY A 149 -17.86 4.47 14.21
C GLY A 149 -17.38 5.86 13.81
N ASN A 150 -16.25 6.31 14.38
CA ASN A 150 -15.70 7.64 14.08
C ASN A 150 -15.19 7.74 12.65
N ASN A 151 -15.37 8.89 12.01
CA ASN A 151 -14.84 9.13 10.68
C ASN A 151 -13.30 8.97 10.65
N PRO A 152 -12.74 8.32 9.62
CA PRO A 152 -11.29 8.24 9.48
C PRO A 152 -10.70 9.64 9.30
N SER A 153 -9.52 9.88 9.87
CA SER A 153 -8.82 11.16 9.75
C SER A 153 -8.55 11.53 8.29
N SER A 154 -8.94 12.74 7.90
CA SER A 154 -8.66 13.30 6.56
C SER A 154 -7.17 13.33 6.24
N SER A 155 -6.33 13.56 7.24
CA SER A 155 -4.87 13.51 7.09
C SER A 155 -4.39 12.08 6.77
N ALA A 156 -4.87 11.09 7.53
CA ALA A 156 -4.53 9.69 7.31
C ALA A 156 -5.01 9.16 5.95
N MET A 157 -6.20 9.56 5.50
CA MET A 157 -6.70 9.21 4.16
C MET A 157 -5.84 9.87 3.06
N ASN A 158 -5.41 11.12 3.26
CA ASN A 158 -4.53 11.80 2.31
C ASN A 158 -3.15 11.16 2.23
N ASP A 159 -2.59 10.69 3.35
CA ASP A 159 -1.34 9.95 3.36
C ASP A 159 -1.43 8.69 2.48
N PHE A 160 -2.50 7.91 2.61
CA PHE A 160 -2.72 6.72 1.79
C PHE A 160 -2.97 7.04 0.31
N ARG A 161 -3.76 8.08 0.00
CA ARG A 161 -3.96 8.55 -1.38
C ARG A 161 -2.66 9.03 -2.02
N ASN A 162 -1.78 9.67 -1.25
CA ASN A 162 -0.49 10.14 -1.73
C ASN A 162 0.44 8.97 -2.01
N PHE A 163 0.50 7.97 -1.14
CA PHE A 163 1.21 6.72 -1.38
C PHE A 163 0.80 6.08 -2.72
N ILE A 164 -0.50 5.86 -2.92
CA ILE A 164 -1.04 5.27 -4.15
C ILE A 164 -0.65 6.09 -5.38
N SER A 165 -0.82 7.41 -5.32
CA SER A 165 -0.54 8.25 -6.49
C SER A 165 0.94 8.40 -6.78
N ASN A 166 1.80 8.48 -5.75
CA ASN A 166 3.24 8.63 -5.92
C ASN A 166 3.85 7.36 -6.53
N ASN A 167 3.28 6.19 -6.21
CA ASN A 167 3.70 4.90 -6.73
C ASN A 167 2.90 4.44 -7.96
N GLN A 168 2.06 5.32 -8.53
CA GLN A 168 1.22 5.03 -9.71
C GLN A 168 0.37 3.77 -9.55
N MET A 169 -0.05 3.49 -8.31
CA MET A 169 -0.90 2.35 -8.00
C MET A 169 -2.35 2.65 -8.39
N MET A 170 -3.11 1.61 -8.72
CA MET A 170 -4.54 1.63 -8.94
C MET A 170 -5.24 0.65 -7.99
N GLU A 171 -6.43 1.01 -7.52
CA GLU A 171 -7.28 0.08 -6.76
C GLU A 171 -7.86 -0.95 -7.73
N VAL A 172 -7.77 -2.24 -7.38
CA VAL A 172 -8.44 -3.30 -8.13
C VAL A 172 -9.94 -3.25 -7.83
N PRO A 173 -10.80 -3.16 -8.86
CA PRO A 173 -12.24 -3.20 -8.64
C PRO A 173 -12.64 -4.54 -8.02
N SER A 174 -13.48 -4.50 -6.99
CA SER A 174 -13.97 -5.72 -6.33
C SER A 174 -15.21 -6.26 -7.04
N SER A 175 -15.24 -7.57 -7.23
CA SER A 175 -16.43 -8.32 -7.64
C SER A 175 -17.02 -9.07 -6.44
N GLY A 176 -18.34 -8.97 -6.22
CA GLY A 176 -19.04 -9.65 -5.12
C GLY A 176 -19.27 -8.74 -3.91
N TYR A 177 -19.08 -9.27 -2.70
CA TYR A 177 -19.30 -8.50 -1.47
C TYR A 177 -18.31 -7.35 -1.39
N GLN A 178 -18.85 -6.14 -1.33
CA GLN A 178 -18.00 -4.96 -1.31
C GLN A 178 -17.24 -4.90 0.04
N LEU A 179 -17.88 -5.20 1.17
CA LEU A 179 -17.28 -5.12 2.51
C LEU A 179 -16.41 -6.35 2.83
N THR A 180 -15.21 -6.11 3.36
CA THR A 180 -14.20 -7.14 3.63
C THR A 180 -13.93 -7.38 5.11
N TRP A 181 -14.50 -6.55 5.99
CA TRP A 181 -14.34 -6.69 7.44
C TRP A 181 -15.56 -6.20 8.21
N TRP A 182 -15.83 -6.82 9.37
CA TRP A 182 -16.89 -6.46 10.31
C TRP A 182 -16.48 -6.74 11.75
N ASN A 183 -16.80 -5.82 12.67
CA ASN A 183 -16.44 -5.92 14.09
C ASN A 183 -17.40 -6.74 14.97
N LYS A 184 -18.50 -7.28 14.43
CA LYS A 184 -19.53 -8.03 15.18
C LYS A 184 -20.18 -7.28 16.36
N GLN A 185 -20.04 -5.96 16.45
CA GLN A 185 -20.65 -5.15 17.52
C GLN A 185 -21.91 -4.39 17.02
N VAL A 186 -22.80 -4.08 17.96
CA VAL A 186 -23.95 -3.19 17.75
C VAL A 186 -23.42 -1.80 17.38
N GLY A 187 -23.79 -1.29 16.19
CA GLY A 187 -23.23 -0.06 15.61
C GLY A 187 -22.62 -0.21 14.20
N ARG A 188 -22.60 -1.44 13.65
CA ARG A 188 -22.30 -1.76 12.22
C ARG A 188 -21.00 -1.12 11.70
N ILE A 189 -19.84 -1.40 12.33
CA ILE A 189 -18.56 -0.98 11.74
C ILE A 189 -18.11 -2.00 10.70
N CYS A 190 -18.08 -1.59 9.43
CA CYS A 190 -17.58 -2.42 8.33
C CYS A 190 -16.67 -1.61 7.40
N SER A 191 -15.63 -2.23 6.85
CA SER A 191 -14.64 -1.59 5.98
C SER A 191 -14.41 -2.35 4.67
N HIS A 192 -13.97 -1.61 3.65
CA HIS A 192 -13.58 -2.12 2.34
C HIS A 192 -12.05 -2.08 2.21
N HIS A 193 -11.43 -3.24 1.97
CA HIS A 193 -10.01 -3.36 1.64
C HIS A 193 -9.87 -4.00 0.26
N SER A 194 -9.30 -3.25 -0.69
CA SER A 194 -9.03 -3.72 -2.04
C SER A 194 -7.52 -3.83 -2.27
N PRO A 195 -7.06 -4.85 -3.01
CA PRO A 195 -5.68 -4.88 -3.52
C PRO A 195 -5.37 -3.66 -4.38
N LEU A 196 -4.08 -3.34 -4.46
CA LEU A 196 -3.51 -2.31 -5.31
C LEU A 196 -2.62 -2.96 -6.38
N LEU A 197 -2.70 -2.47 -7.62
CA LEU A 197 -1.81 -2.85 -8.71
C LEU A 197 -1.01 -1.64 -9.18
N GLY A 198 0.26 -1.82 -9.50
CA GLY A 198 1.13 -0.80 -10.07
C GLY A 198 2.35 -1.43 -10.70
N GLY A 199 3.40 -0.65 -10.91
CA GLY A 199 4.54 -1.00 -11.77
C GLY A 199 4.45 -0.31 -13.14
N ASN A 200 5.40 -0.59 -14.03
CA ASN A 200 5.55 0.08 -15.33
C ASN A 200 4.48 -0.36 -16.36
N LEU A 201 3.22 -0.29 -15.98
CA LEU A 201 2.06 -0.40 -16.84
C LEU A 201 1.59 1.03 -17.13
N THR A 202 1.46 1.39 -18.40
CA THR A 202 0.91 2.69 -18.84
C THR A 202 -0.58 2.75 -18.54
N ILE A 203 -0.94 2.96 -17.28
CA ILE A 203 -2.32 3.02 -16.81
C ILE A 203 -2.69 4.50 -16.60
N SER A 204 -3.71 4.97 -17.32
CA SER A 204 -4.14 6.36 -17.28
C SER A 204 -4.60 6.75 -15.86
N GLN A 205 -3.93 7.74 -15.26
CA GLN A 205 -4.32 8.31 -13.97
C GLN A 205 -5.71 8.95 -14.03
N PRO A 206 -6.49 8.93 -12.94
CA PRO A 206 -7.81 9.57 -12.89
C PRO A 206 -7.70 11.09 -13.11
N LYS A 207 -8.51 11.62 -14.03
CA LYS A 207 -8.39 12.99 -14.57
C LYS A 207 -8.55 14.12 -13.53
N ASN A 208 -9.20 13.89 -12.40
CA ASN A 208 -9.68 14.95 -11.49
C ASN A 208 -9.04 14.94 -10.08
N ARG A 209 -7.71 15.04 -10.00
CA ARG A 209 -7.00 15.16 -8.70
C ARG A 209 -6.77 16.64 -8.32
N PRO A 210 -7.23 17.09 -7.12
CA PRO A 210 -7.02 18.47 -6.68
C PRO A 210 -5.53 18.73 -6.41
N PHE A 211 -5.06 19.91 -6.81
CA PHE A 211 -3.70 20.39 -6.57
C PHE A 211 -3.60 20.90 -5.13
N LYS A 212 -2.47 20.65 -4.46
CA LYS A 212 -2.18 21.20 -3.14
C LYS A 212 -0.93 22.05 -3.21
N PHE A 213 -1.06 23.28 -2.74
CA PHE A 213 0.03 24.20 -2.54
C PHE A 213 0.61 24.02 -1.13
N PHE A 214 1.92 24.08 -0.99
CA PHE A 214 2.59 24.03 0.31
C PHE A 214 3.24 25.38 0.60
N ASN A 215 2.96 25.96 1.77
CA ASN A 215 3.46 27.28 2.12
C ASN A 215 5.00 27.34 2.18
N MET A 216 5.67 26.22 2.50
CA MET A 216 7.13 26.10 2.45
C MET A 216 7.74 26.31 1.06
N TRP A 217 6.96 26.25 -0.02
CA TRP A 217 7.48 26.57 -1.34
C TRP A 217 7.89 28.04 -1.43
N CYS A 218 7.14 28.94 -0.77
CA CYS A 218 7.44 30.37 -0.76
C CYS A 218 8.78 30.71 -0.11
N THR A 219 9.34 29.82 0.71
CA THR A 219 10.62 30.04 1.39
C THR A 219 11.82 29.52 0.61
N HIS A 220 11.61 28.80 -0.50
CA HIS A 220 12.70 28.27 -1.31
C HIS A 220 13.26 29.33 -2.27
N PRO A 221 14.60 29.50 -2.37
CA PRO A 221 15.21 30.53 -3.20
C PRO A 221 14.73 30.51 -4.66
N THR A 222 14.63 29.33 -5.26
CA THR A 222 14.27 29.16 -6.69
C THR A 222 12.77 29.11 -6.97
N PHE A 223 11.91 29.19 -5.94
CA PHE A 223 10.46 29.10 -6.12
C PHE A 223 9.94 30.27 -6.94
N ARG A 224 10.36 31.49 -6.58
CA ARG A 224 9.92 32.71 -7.25
C ARG A 224 10.33 32.71 -8.72
N ASP A 225 11.56 32.27 -9.01
CA ASP A 225 12.09 32.18 -10.37
C ASP A 225 11.33 31.14 -11.19
N THR A 226 11.06 29.96 -10.61
CA THR A 226 10.28 28.89 -11.26
C THR A 226 8.87 29.35 -11.64
N VAL A 227 8.20 30.08 -10.74
CA VAL A 227 6.87 30.66 -11.00
C VAL A 227 6.98 31.71 -12.10
N PHE A 228 7.96 32.60 -12.02
CA PHE A 228 8.18 33.69 -12.96
C PHE A 228 8.46 33.17 -14.38
N GLU A 229 9.41 32.26 -14.54
CA GLU A 229 9.75 31.61 -15.81
C GLU A 229 8.53 30.95 -16.44
N SER A 230 7.76 30.19 -15.64
CA SER A 230 6.50 29.59 -16.09
C SER A 230 5.47 30.64 -16.52
N TRP A 231 5.49 31.84 -15.96
CA TRP A 231 4.50 32.89 -16.24
C TRP A 231 4.84 33.75 -17.47
N GLN A 232 6.13 33.82 -17.84
CA GLN A 232 6.63 34.58 -18.99
C GLN A 232 6.35 33.92 -20.35
N ILE A 233 6.09 32.61 -20.38
CA ILE A 233 5.78 31.90 -21.63
C ILE A 233 4.46 32.47 -22.23
N PRO A 234 4.53 33.12 -23.42
CA PRO A 234 3.39 33.80 -24.02
C PRO A 234 2.33 32.83 -24.55
N HIS A 235 1.08 33.27 -24.58
CA HIS A 235 -0.05 32.52 -25.12
C HIS A 235 -0.86 33.41 -26.06
N GLN A 236 -1.15 32.89 -27.25
CA GLN A 236 -1.96 33.55 -28.27
C GLN A 236 -3.42 33.11 -28.12
N GLU A 237 -4.10 33.56 -27.07
CA GLU A 237 -5.53 33.32 -26.86
C GLU A 237 -6.20 34.52 -26.17
N ASN A 238 -7.53 34.50 -26.03
CA ASN A 238 -8.30 35.54 -25.33
C ASN A 238 -7.89 35.66 -23.85
N SER A 239 -8.02 36.87 -23.29
CA SER A 239 -7.53 37.30 -21.97
C SER A 239 -7.89 36.36 -20.81
N ILE A 240 -9.09 35.77 -20.83
CA ILE A 240 -9.58 34.86 -19.78
C ILE A 240 -8.96 33.46 -19.86
N PHE A 241 -8.67 32.99 -21.08
CA PHE A 241 -8.06 31.68 -21.31
C PHE A 241 -6.56 31.69 -21.01
N ILE A 242 -5.91 32.83 -21.23
CA ILE A 242 -4.50 33.04 -20.87
C ILE A 242 -4.27 32.72 -19.38
N LEU A 243 -5.12 33.22 -18.49
CA LEU A 243 -4.97 32.98 -17.05
C LEU A 243 -5.13 31.49 -16.69
N MET A 244 -6.18 30.83 -17.19
CA MET A 244 -6.43 29.42 -16.92
C MET A 244 -5.28 28.52 -17.40
N GLN A 245 -4.75 28.81 -18.58
CA GLN A 245 -3.66 28.05 -19.18
C GLN A 245 -2.34 28.27 -18.44
N LYS A 246 -2.06 29.51 -18.01
CA LYS A 246 -0.91 29.83 -17.14
C LYS A 246 -0.97 29.07 -15.82
N LEU A 247 -2.14 29.01 -15.17
CA LEU A 247 -2.34 28.25 -13.93
C LEU A 247 -2.20 26.74 -14.14
N LYS A 248 -2.75 26.20 -15.22
CA LYS A 248 -2.66 24.77 -15.56
C LYS A 248 -1.20 24.35 -15.82
N ARG A 249 -0.44 25.18 -16.54
CA ARG A 249 1.00 24.98 -16.76
C ARG A 249 1.76 25.06 -15.45
N LEU A 250 1.53 26.11 -14.67
CA LEU A 250 2.19 26.32 -13.39
C LEU A 250 1.99 25.13 -12.44
N LYS A 251 0.78 24.55 -12.41
CA LYS A 251 0.50 23.31 -11.66
C LYS A 251 1.41 22.14 -12.07
N GLY A 252 1.69 21.98 -13.37
CA GLY A 252 2.60 20.95 -13.88
C GLY A 252 4.06 21.22 -13.50
N VAL A 253 4.51 22.46 -13.71
CA VAL A 253 5.86 22.92 -13.37
C VAL A 253 6.14 22.75 -11.88
N LEU A 254 5.23 23.23 -11.02
CA LEU A 254 5.38 23.11 -9.56
C LEU A 254 5.35 21.67 -9.08
N LYS A 255 4.61 20.77 -9.72
CA LYS A 255 4.64 19.34 -9.38
C LYS A 255 6.00 18.71 -9.66
N LYS A 256 6.59 19.04 -10.81
CA LYS A 256 7.91 18.56 -11.20
C LYS A 256 8.99 19.17 -10.31
N TRP A 257 9.00 20.49 -10.19
CA TRP A 257 9.93 21.22 -9.32
C TRP A 257 9.86 20.76 -7.87
N ASN A 258 8.66 20.55 -7.30
CA ASN A 258 8.53 20.02 -5.95
C ASN A 258 9.16 18.63 -5.78
N LYS A 259 9.02 17.76 -6.79
CA LYS A 259 9.64 16.43 -6.80
C LYS A 259 11.16 16.54 -6.89
N ASP A 260 11.67 17.42 -7.73
CA ASP A 260 13.10 17.54 -8.03
C ASP A 260 13.86 18.29 -6.92
N THR A 261 13.27 19.32 -6.32
CA THR A 261 13.90 20.21 -5.33
C THR A 261 13.82 19.65 -3.91
N PHE A 262 12.65 19.16 -3.50
CA PHE A 262 12.45 18.69 -2.14
C PHE A 262 12.44 17.17 -2.01
N GLY A 263 12.31 16.44 -3.12
CA GLY A 263 12.01 15.02 -3.05
C GLY A 263 10.75 14.78 -2.22
N ASN A 264 10.75 13.70 -1.44
CA ASN A 264 9.67 13.44 -0.50
C ASN A 264 9.89 14.32 0.75
N ILE A 265 9.31 15.53 0.77
CA ILE A 265 9.42 16.57 1.82
C ILE A 265 9.40 16.00 3.25
N LYS A 266 8.63 14.94 3.49
CA LYS A 266 8.49 14.31 4.81
C LYS A 266 9.76 13.61 5.31
N VAL A 267 10.61 13.11 4.42
CA VAL A 267 11.86 12.39 4.75
C VAL A 267 12.91 13.37 5.29
N LYS A 268 13.04 14.55 4.67
CA LYS A 268 13.98 15.59 5.15
C LYS A 268 13.58 16.18 6.50
N VAL A 269 12.29 16.33 6.77
CA VAL A 269 11.81 16.83 8.07
C VAL A 269 12.12 15.85 9.19
N GLU A 270 11.99 14.53 8.96
CA GLU A 270 12.38 13.50 9.95
C GLU A 270 13.89 13.43 10.18
N ASP A 271 14.70 13.58 9.12
CA ASP A 271 16.16 13.60 9.22
C ASP A 271 16.71 14.85 9.93
N GLU A 272 16.07 16.01 9.77
CA GLU A 272 16.45 17.23 10.49
C GLU A 272 16.01 17.19 11.95
N THR A 273 14.86 16.60 12.28
CA THR A 273 14.45 16.41 13.68
C THR A 273 15.37 15.47 14.43
N LYS A 274 15.96 14.46 13.78
CA LYS A 274 16.93 13.53 14.39
C LYS A 274 18.32 14.11 14.58
N LYS A 275 18.67 15.23 13.93
CA LYS A 275 19.98 15.90 14.08
C LYS A 275 19.98 16.97 15.17
N LEU A 276 18.81 17.29 15.70
CA LEU A 276 18.61 18.26 16.78
C LEU A 276 18.44 17.60 18.16
N GLU A 277 18.44 16.26 18.20
CA GLU A 277 18.57 15.42 19.40
C GLU A 277 20.01 14.94 19.56
#